data_AF-A0A495YQ83-F1
#
_entry.id   AF-A0A495YQ83-F1
#
_cell.length_a   1.000
_cell.length_b   1.000
_cell.length_c   1.000
_cell.angle_alpha   90.00
_cell.angle_beta   90.00
_cell.angle_gamma   90.00
#
_symmetry.space_group_name_H-M   'P 1'
#
loop_
_entity.id
_entity.type
_entity.pdbx_description
1 polymer ?
#
loop_
_entity_poly.entity_id
_entity_poly.type
_entity_poly.pdbx_seq_one_letter_code
_entity_poly.pdbx_strand_id
1 'polypeptide(L)' 'MDQRSALEDLSALAATRHTTTQAELARRWLSHFGADRVQDLDLGILEAIACYVRKGISPPNE' A
#
# COMPACT_ATOMS: atom_id res chain seq x y z
N MET A 1 29.96 15.11 -7.08
CA MET A 1 28.58 14.68 -6.76
C MET A 1 27.99 14.15 -8.04
N ASP A 2 27.90 12.83 -8.13
CA ASP A 2 27.58 12.11 -9.36
C ASP A 2 26.06 11.98 -9.53
N GLN A 3 25.57 12.39 -10.70
CA GLN A 3 24.16 12.41 -11.05
C GLN A 3 23.47 11.04 -10.94
N ARG A 4 24.25 9.94 -11.02
CA ARG A 4 23.77 8.57 -10.78
C ARG A 4 23.35 8.32 -9.33
N SER A 5 24.13 8.82 -8.37
CA SER A 5 23.87 8.61 -6.94
C SER A 5 22.60 9.33 -6.48
N ALA A 6 22.31 10.52 -7.02
CA ALA A 6 21.06 11.23 -6.75
C ALA A 6 19.82 10.53 -7.32
N LEU A 7 19.94 9.87 -8.48
CA LEU A 7 18.82 9.15 -9.09
C LEU A 7 18.48 7.85 -8.33
N GLU A 8 19.50 7.13 -7.86
CA GLU A 8 19.31 5.94 -7.03
C GLU A 8 18.67 6.28 -5.67
N ASP A 9 19.10 7.37 -5.03
CA ASP A 9 18.51 7.86 -3.78
C ASP A 9 17.03 8.26 -3.95
N LEU A 10 16.70 8.98 -5.03
CA LEU A 10 15.32 9.32 -5.35
C LEU A 10 14.45 8.10 -5.66
N SER A 11 15.01 7.08 -6.32
CA SER A 11 14.32 5.83 -6.61
C SER A 11 14.04 5.04 -5.33
N ALA A 12 15.02 4.93 -4.43
CA ALA A 12 14.86 4.31 -3.12
C ALA A 12 13.84 5.06 -2.25
N LEU A 13 13.89 6.40 -2.27
CA LEU A 13 12.94 7.26 -1.57
C LEU A 13 11.52 7.11 -2.14
N ALA A 14 11.39 7.06 -3.46
CA ALA A 14 10.10 6.84 -4.14
C ALA A 14 9.54 5.44 -3.83
N ALA A 15 10.37 4.41 -3.85
CA ALA A 15 9.98 3.05 -3.46
C ALA A 15 9.54 2.98 -1.99
N THR A 16 10.24 3.68 -1.10
CA THR A 16 9.90 3.77 0.34
C THR A 16 8.61 4.54 0.57
N ARG A 17 8.39 5.64 -0.17
CA ARG A 17 7.14 6.40 -0.13
C ARG A 17 5.97 5.60 -0.69
N HIS A 18 6.16 4.92 -1.82
CA HIS A 18 5.15 4.05 -2.43
C HIS A 18 4.75 2.92 -1.49
N THR A 19 5.71 2.27 -0.84
CA THR A 19 5.44 1.21 0.15
C THR A 19 4.75 1.75 1.40
N THR A 20 5.09 2.97 1.84
CA THR A 20 4.41 3.64 2.96
C THR A 20 2.95 3.96 2.64
N THR A 21 2.69 4.60 1.48
CA THR A 21 1.33 4.92 1.04
C THR A 21 0.49 3.67 0.80
N GLN A 22 1.08 2.62 0.21
CA GLN A 22 0.38 1.34 0.02
C GLN A 22 0.08 0.65 1.35
N ALA A 23 0.98 0.73 2.33
CA ALA A 23 0.74 0.18 3.67
C ALA A 23 -0.37 0.92 4.41
N GLU A 24 -0.43 2.25 4.30
CA GLU A 24 -1.55 3.03 4.85
C GLU A 24 -2.87 2.69 4.19
N LEU A 25 -2.88 2.56 2.87
CA LEU A 25 -4.06 2.21 2.11
C LEU A 25 -4.55 0.80 2.45
N ALA A 26 -3.64 -0.16 2.59
CA ALA A 26 -3.96 -1.51 3.05
C ALA A 26 -4.58 -1.50 4.46
N ARG A 27 -4.05 -0.70 5.39
CA ARG A 27 -4.62 -0.54 6.74
C ARG A 27 -6.04 0.04 6.72
N ARG A 28 -6.30 1.03 5.85
CA ARG A 28 -7.66 1.58 5.65
C ARG A 28 -8.62 0.51 5.13
N TRP A 29 -8.19 -0.30 4.17
CA TRP A 29 -8.97 -1.42 3.65
C TRP A 29 -9.25 -2.48 4.71
N LEU A 30 -8.26 -2.87 5.52
CA LEU A 30 -8.45 -3.79 6.64
C LEU A 30 -9.50 -3.26 7.63
N SER A 31 -9.38 -1.98 8.01
CA SER A 31 -10.34 -1.32 8.90
C SER A 31 -11.75 -1.27 8.32
N HIS A 32 -11.89 -1.05 7.01
CA HIS A 32 -13.17 -1.05 6.31
C HIS A 32 -13.89 -2.41 6.40
N PHE A 33 -13.14 -3.50 6.34
CA PHE A 33 -13.68 -4.85 6.54
C PHE A 33 -13.81 -5.26 8.01
N GLY A 34 -13.48 -4.36 8.96
CA GLY A 34 -13.52 -4.66 10.39
C GLY A 34 -12.44 -5.65 10.85
N ALA A 35 -11.39 -5.84 10.05
CA ALA A 35 -10.30 -6.76 10.35
C ALA A 35 -9.08 -5.99 10.88
N ASP A 36 -8.54 -6.42 12.01
CA ASP A 36 -7.26 -5.91 12.54
C ASP A 36 -6.07 -6.59 11.83
N ARG A 37 -6.25 -7.85 11.42
CA ARG A 37 -5.22 -8.67 10.80
C ARG A 37 -5.69 -9.25 9.48
N VAL A 38 -4.74 -9.42 8.55
CA VAL A 38 -4.98 -10.09 7.26
C VAL A 38 -5.45 -11.54 7.41
N GLN A 39 -5.15 -12.18 8.54
CA GLN A 39 -5.54 -13.57 8.83
C GLN A 39 -7.05 -13.72 9.09
N ASP A 40 -7.73 -12.63 9.45
CA ASP A 40 -9.18 -12.61 9.66
C ASP A 40 -9.96 -12.48 8.34
N LEU A 41 -9.27 -12.24 7.21
CA LEU A 41 -9.87 -12.07 5.89
C LEU A 41 -9.64 -13.29 5.02
N ASP A 42 -10.64 -13.59 4.19
CA ASP A 42 -10.53 -14.59 3.15
C ASP A 42 -9.50 -14.18 2.09
N LEU A 43 -8.86 -15.17 1.46
CA LEU A 43 -7.87 -14.96 0.41
C LEU A 43 -8.43 -14.10 -0.72
N GLY A 44 -9.68 -14.31 -1.14
CA GLY A 44 -10.30 -13.52 -2.21
C GLY A 44 -10.44 -12.04 -1.84
N ILE A 45 -10.68 -11.73 -0.56
CA ILE A 45 -10.74 -10.34 -0.07
C ILE A 45 -9.33 -9.74 -0.06
N LEU A 46 -8.32 -10.49 0.40
CA LEU A 46 -6.92 -10.03 0.40
C LEU A 46 -6.41 -9.72 -1.01
N GLU A 47 -6.76 -10.56 -2.00
CA GLU A 47 -6.41 -10.32 -3.40
C GLU A 47 -7.09 -9.06 -3.96
N ALA A 48 -8.37 -8.83 -3.61
CA ALA A 48 -9.07 -7.62 -3.99
C ALA A 48 -8.43 -6.37 -3.36
N ILE A 49 -8.13 -6.40 -2.06
CA ILE A 49 -7.43 -5.31 -1.36
C ILE A 49 -6.07 -5.03 -2.02
N ALA A 50 -5.27 -6.06 -2.31
CA ALA A 50 -3.99 -5.90 -2.98
C ALA A 50 -4.13 -5.24 -4.36
N CYS A 51 -5.19 -5.58 -5.11
CA CYS A 51 -5.50 -4.96 -6.40
C CYS A 51 -5.86 -3.46 -6.24
N TYR A 52 -6.70 -3.12 -5.26
CA TYR A 52 -7.07 -1.72 -4.99
C TYR A 52 -5.91 -0.89 -4.47
N VAL A 53 -5.10 -1.44 -3.57
CA VAL A 53 -3.92 -0.78 -3.01
C VAL A 53 -2.89 -0.50 -4.11
N ARG A 54 -2.65 -1.46 -5.01
CA ARG A 54 -1.76 -1.26 -6.17
C ARG A 54 -2.27 -0.16 -7.10
N LYS A 55 -3.59 -0.01 -7.22
CA LYS A 55 -4.24 1.04 -8.01
C LYS A 55 -4.38 2.37 -7.26
N GLY A 56 -3.97 2.45 -5.99
CA GLY A 56 -4.12 3.67 -5.17
C GLY A 56 -5.57 4.01 -4.83
N ILE A 57 -6.47 3.03 -4.83
CA ILE A 57 -7.91 3.22 -4.57
C ILE A 57 -8.20 3.09 -3.08
N SER A 58 -8.85 4.09 -2.50
CA SER A 58 -9.34 4.11 -1.12
C SER A 58 -10.66 3.35 -0.95
N PRO A 59 -10.93 2.76 0.24
CA PRO A 59 -12.23 2.17 0.55
C PRO A 59 -13.36 3.21 0.52
N PRO A 60 -14.61 2.81 0.23
CA PRO A 60 -15.71 3.74 -0.05
C PRO A 60 -16.32 4.49 1.15
N ASN A 61 -15.79 4.33 2.37
CA ASN A 61 -16.24 5.09 3.54
C ASN A 61 -14.99 5.56 4.33
N GLU A 62 -14.73 6.87 4.33
CA GLU A 62 -14.04 7.57 5.42
C GLU A 62 -15.07 8.11 6.41
#